data_AF-C1C046-F1
#
_entry.id   AF-C1C046-F1
#
_cell.length_a   1.000
_cell.length_b   1.000
_cell.length_c   1.000
_cell.angle_alpha   90.00
_cell.angle_beta   90.00
_cell.angle_gamma   90.00
#
_symmetry.space_group_name_H-M   'P 1'
#
loop_
_entity.id
_entity.type
_entity.pdbx_description
1 polymer ?
#
loop_
_entity_poly.entity_id
_entity_poly.type
_entity_poly.pdbx_seq_one_letter_code
_entity_poly.pdbx_strand_id
1 'polypeptide(L)'
;MSLRIHGTPFSSPYRTVAMTAEILRVKYELVKVNPLKGDALKPDFLAINPQHNIPVMEHGKFTLNESRAIVGYLATEFDKSRKLYPNDTSIHAKINQRLYFDSNVFYKRICR
;
A
#
# COMPACT_ATOMS: atom_id res chain seq x y z
N MET A 1 -11.70 14.51 -1.40
CA MET A 1 -11.43 13.13 -1.86
C MET A 1 -11.04 12.33 -0.64
N SER A 2 -11.78 11.27 -0.30
CA SER A 2 -11.46 10.45 0.89
C SER A 2 -10.51 9.33 0.48
N LEU A 3 -9.37 9.22 1.16
CA LEU A 3 -8.44 8.12 1.03
C LEU A 3 -8.77 7.10 2.12
N ARG A 4 -9.12 5.87 1.74
CA ARG A 4 -9.35 4.77 2.69
C ARG A 4 -8.28 3.72 2.50
N ILE A 5 -7.76 3.19 3.60
CA ILE A 5 -6.79 2.10 3.59
C ILE A 5 -7.35 0.96 4.44
N HIS A 6 -7.66 -0.14 3.77
CA HIS A 6 -8.11 -1.38 4.38
C HIS A 6 -6.92 -2.19 4.87
N GLY A 7 -6.94 -2.56 6.15
CA GLY A 7 -5.90 -3.41 6.72
C GLY A 7 -5.88 -3.43 8.24
N THR A 8 -4.75 -3.81 8.81
CA THR A 8 -4.55 -3.88 10.27
C THR A 8 -3.15 -3.40 10.63
N PRO A 9 -2.97 -2.65 11.74
CA PRO A 9 -1.66 -2.16 12.19
C PRO A 9 -0.61 -3.26 12.42
N PHE A 10 -1.05 -4.50 12.68
CA PHE A 10 -0.14 -5.65 12.82
C PHE A 10 0.49 -6.09 11.49
N SER A 11 -0.13 -5.76 10.35
CA SER A 11 0.35 -6.17 9.04
C SER A 11 1.50 -5.27 8.56
N SER A 12 2.65 -5.87 8.31
CA SER A 12 3.82 -5.15 7.79
C SER A 12 3.55 -4.38 6.49
N PRO A 13 2.94 -4.96 5.44
CA PRO A 13 2.66 -4.22 4.21
C PRO A 13 1.64 -3.09 4.41
N TYR A 14 0.70 -3.22 5.34
CA TYR A 14 -0.18 -2.12 5.73
C TYR A 14 0.63 -0.96 6.34
N ARG A 15 1.54 -1.26 7.29
CA ARG A 15 2.38 -0.23 7.92
C ARG A 15 3.22 0.52 6.90
N THR A 16 3.75 -0.15 5.87
CA THR A 16 4.51 0.53 4.80
C THR A 16 3.67 1.60 4.09
N VAL A 17 2.42 1.29 3.76
CA VAL A 17 1.49 2.24 3.14
C VAL A 17 1.11 3.37 4.12
N ALA A 18 0.73 3.01 5.35
CA ALA A 18 0.37 3.97 6.39
C ALA A 18 1.50 4.97 6.66
N MET A 19 2.73 4.50 6.87
CA MET A 19 3.90 5.36 7.09
C MET A 19 4.16 6.28 5.88
N THR A 20 3.94 5.79 4.66
CA THR A 20 4.08 6.62 3.46
C THR A 20 3.05 7.76 3.45
N ALA A 21 1.79 7.45 3.76
CA ALA A 21 0.73 8.46 3.87
C ALA A 21 1.02 9.49 4.98
N GLU A 22 1.54 9.05 6.13
CA GLU A 22 1.95 9.92 7.23
C GLU A 22 3.11 10.85 6.84
N ILE A 23 4.16 10.33 6.18
CA ILE A 23 5.29 11.14 5.70
C ILE A 23 4.81 12.21 4.70
N LEU A 24 3.86 11.85 3.84
CA LEU A 24 3.24 12.75 2.87
C LEU A 24 2.18 13.67 3.47
N ARG A 25 1.87 13.52 4.77
CA ARG A 25 0.84 14.26 5.50
C ARG A 25 -0.55 14.16 4.85
N VAL A 26 -0.85 13.01 4.28
CA VAL A 26 -2.14 12.72 3.66
C VAL A 26 -3.07 12.13 4.72
N LYS A 27 -4.21 12.76 4.96
CA LYS A 27 -5.25 12.21 5.84
C LYS A 27 -5.90 11.00 5.17
N TYR A 28 -6.00 9.90 5.91
CA TYR A 28 -6.67 8.69 5.45
C TYR A 28 -7.54 8.08 6.55
N GLU A 29 -8.54 7.32 6.14
CA GLU A 29 -9.36 6.50 7.02
C GLU A 29 -8.79 5.08 7.09
N LEU A 30 -8.57 4.56 8.29
CA LEU A 30 -8.24 3.15 8.50
C LEU A 30 -9.52 2.32 8.56
N VAL A 31 -9.75 1.51 7.53
CA VAL A 31 -10.80 0.49 7.54
C VAL A 31 -10.19 -0.80 8.08
N LYS A 32 -10.56 -1.17 9.31
CA LYS A 32 -10.00 -2.34 9.98
C LYS A 32 -10.46 -3.62 9.29
N VAL A 33 -9.51 -4.39 8.79
CA VAL A 33 -9.74 -5.74 8.24
C VAL A 33 -8.87 -6.70 9.04
N ASN A 34 -9.48 -7.74 9.62
CA ASN A 34 -8.76 -8.78 10.35
C ASN A 34 -8.73 -10.10 9.57
N PRO A 35 -7.63 -10.40 8.86
CA PRO A 35 -7.48 -11.67 8.14
C PRO A 35 -7.60 -12.90 9.05
N LEU A 36 -7.18 -12.81 10.32
CA LEU A 36 -7.27 -13.94 11.27
C LEU A 36 -8.71 -14.28 11.65
N LYS A 37 -9.64 -13.32 11.51
CA LYS A 37 -11.08 -13.54 11.71
C LYS A 37 -11.82 -13.88 10.40
N GLY A 38 -11.10 -14.00 9.29
CA GLY A 38 -11.69 -14.26 7.97
C GLY A 38 -12.36 -13.04 7.34
N ASP A 39 -12.14 -11.81 7.84
CA ASP A 39 -12.78 -10.61 7.28
C ASP A 39 -12.43 -10.39 5.79
N ALA A 40 -11.22 -10.76 5.39
CA ALA A 40 -10.75 -10.65 4.01
C ALA A 40 -11.44 -11.63 3.03
N LEU A 41 -12.20 -12.60 3.54
CA LEU A 41 -12.96 -13.57 2.74
C LEU A 41 -14.46 -13.23 2.67
N LYS A 42 -14.91 -12.17 3.36
CA LYS A 42 -16.30 -11.75 3.32
C LYS A 42 -16.66 -11.22 1.92
N PRO A 43 -17.88 -11.47 1.42
CA PRO A 43 -18.33 -10.99 0.11
C PRO A 43 -18.09 -9.50 -0.11
N ASP A 44 -18.31 -8.68 0.92
CA ASP A 44 -18.12 -7.23 0.85
C ASP A 44 -16.66 -6.84 0.59
N PHE A 45 -15.70 -7.55 1.20
CA PHE A 45 -14.27 -7.29 0.96
C PHE A 45 -13.81 -7.87 -0.37
N LEU A 46 -14.32 -9.05 -0.76
CA LEU A 46 -14.03 -9.67 -2.05
C LEU A 46 -14.53 -8.82 -3.23
N ALA A 47 -15.65 -8.11 -3.06
CA ALA A 47 -16.15 -7.16 -4.05
C ALA A 47 -15.18 -5.98 -4.26
N ILE A 48 -14.41 -5.61 -3.24
CA ILE A 48 -13.38 -4.56 -3.32
C ILE A 48 -12.07 -5.13 -3.87
N ASN A 49 -11.65 -6.30 -3.38
CA ASN A 49 -10.40 -6.95 -3.75
C ASN A 49 -10.58 -8.47 -3.87
N PRO A 50 -10.66 -9.02 -5.10
CA PRO A 50 -10.84 -10.45 -5.31
C PRO A 50 -9.60 -11.27 -4.89
N GLN A 51 -8.42 -10.64 -4.75
CA GLN A 51 -7.21 -11.31 -4.25
C GLN A 51 -7.20 -11.47 -2.72
N HIS A 52 -8.25 -11.03 -2.02
CA HIS A 52 -8.47 -11.26 -0.58
C HIS A 52 -7.23 -10.97 0.30
N ASN A 53 -6.43 -9.99 -0.11
CA ASN A 53 -5.19 -9.61 0.57
C ASN A 53 -5.28 -8.18 1.10
N ILE A 54 -4.43 -7.87 2.07
CA ILE A 54 -4.29 -6.53 2.65
C ILE A 54 -2.84 -6.05 2.49
N PRO A 55 -2.59 -4.74 2.33
CA PRO A 55 -3.57 -3.65 2.31
C PRO A 55 -4.26 -3.47 0.96
N VAL A 56 -5.42 -2.80 1.00
CA VAL A 56 -6.12 -2.26 -0.17
C VAL A 56 -6.36 -0.77 0.06
N MET A 57 -6.14 0.04 -0.97
CA MET A 57 -6.37 1.48 -0.94
C MET A 57 -7.54 1.82 -1.86
N GLU A 58 -8.41 2.70 -1.38
CA GLU A 58 -9.45 3.35 -2.20
C GLU A 58 -9.23 4.86 -2.18
N HIS A 59 -9.13 5.46 -3.36
CA HIS A 59 -9.07 6.89 -3.55
C HIS A 59 -10.14 7.32 -4.56
N GLY A 60 -11.29 7.76 -4.04
CA GLY A 60 -12.46 8.07 -4.87
C GLY A 60 -13.03 6.82 -5.55
N LYS A 61 -12.96 6.76 -6.89
CA LYS A 61 -13.40 5.59 -7.69
C LYS A 61 -12.27 4.62 -8.00
N PHE A 62 -11.04 4.93 -7.60
CA PHE A 62 -9.87 4.12 -7.89
C PHE A 62 -9.56 3.22 -6.69
N THR A 63 -9.42 1.93 -6.96
CA THR A 63 -9.05 0.91 -5.96
C THR A 63 -7.77 0.23 -6.39
N LEU A 64 -6.83 0.07 -5.47
CA LEU A 64 -5.54 -0.55 -5.73
C LEU A 64 -5.11 -1.39 -4.53
N ASN A 65 -4.75 -2.64 -4.78
CA ASN A 65 -4.05 -3.51 -3.84
C ASN A 65 -2.57 -3.64 -4.26
N GLU A 66 -1.77 -4.41 -3.53
CA GLU A 66 -0.29 -4.42 -3.57
C GLU A 66 0.37 -3.20 -2.91
N SER A 67 0.80 -3.39 -1.66
CA SER A 67 1.42 -2.36 -0.82
C SER A 67 2.45 -1.47 -1.51
N ARG A 68 3.37 -2.04 -2.30
CA ARG A 68 4.44 -1.28 -2.96
C ARG A 68 3.93 -0.49 -4.18
N ALA A 69 2.90 -0.98 -4.86
CA ALA A 69 2.19 -0.21 -5.89
C ALA A 69 1.43 0.97 -5.27
N ILE A 70 0.75 0.74 -4.14
CA ILE A 70 0.06 1.80 -3.39
C ILE A 70 1.05 2.88 -2.94
N VAL A 71 2.22 2.50 -2.42
CA VAL A 71 3.29 3.46 -2.04
C VAL A 71 3.72 4.30 -3.24
N GLY A 72 3.98 3.68 -4.39
CA GLY A 72 4.32 4.40 -5.63
C GLY A 72 3.23 5.37 -6.07
N TYR A 73 1.95 4.96 -5.96
CA TYR A 73 0.80 5.82 -6.23
C TYR A 73 0.76 7.02 -5.28
N LEU A 74 0.84 6.79 -3.97
CA LEU A 74 0.78 7.85 -2.97
C LEU A 74 1.92 8.85 -3.17
N ALA A 75 3.15 8.36 -3.40
CA ALA A 75 4.27 9.24 -3.65
C ALA A 75 4.11 10.01 -4.97
N THR A 76 3.61 9.38 -6.02
CA THR A 76 3.41 10.06 -7.32
C THR A 76 2.34 11.14 -7.26
N GLU A 77 1.24 10.89 -6.54
CA GLU A 77 0.08 11.76 -6.42
C GLU A 77 0.30 12.89 -5.41
N PHE A 78 0.85 12.58 -4.23
CA PHE A 78 0.88 13.49 -3.10
C PHE A 78 2.26 14.09 -2.79
N ASP A 79 3.37 13.51 -3.28
CA ASP A 79 4.70 14.10 -3.10
C ASP A 79 4.96 15.25 -4.07
N LYS A 80 4.45 16.43 -3.74
CA LYS A 80 4.70 17.67 -4.50
C LYS A 80 6.19 18.01 -4.59
N SER A 81 7.00 17.57 -3.62
CA SER A 81 8.43 17.86 -3.56
C SER A 81 9.29 16.87 -4.35
N ARG A 82 8.71 15.74 -4.78
CA ARG A 82 9.39 14.65 -5.49
C ARG A 82 10.64 14.13 -4.77
N LYS A 83 10.65 14.18 -3.44
CA LYS A 83 11.76 13.71 -2.59
C LYS A 83 11.71 12.20 -2.37
N LEU A 84 10.52 11.62 -2.20
CA LEU A 84 10.34 10.18 -2.01
C LEU A 84 10.38 9.42 -3.33
N TYR A 85 9.86 10.03 -4.40
CA TYR A 85 9.75 9.38 -5.70
C TYR A 85 10.05 10.36 -6.84
N PRO A 86 11.36 10.60 -7.13
CA PRO A 86 11.80 11.49 -8.20
C PRO A 86 11.43 10.98 -9.60
N ASN A 87 11.30 11.91 -10.55
CA ASN A 87 11.02 11.60 -11.96
C ASN A 87 12.29 11.23 -12.77
N ASP A 88 13.48 11.31 -12.16
CA ASP A 88 14.70 10.86 -12.81
C ASP A 88 14.64 9.35 -13.06
N THR A 89 14.79 8.95 -14.33
CA THR A 89 14.64 7.56 -14.77
C THR A 89 15.57 6.60 -14.04
N SER A 90 16.82 7.02 -13.79
CA SER A 90 17.83 6.16 -13.17
C SER A 90 17.57 5.96 -11.68
N ILE A 91 17.17 7.03 -10.98
CA ILE A 91 16.78 6.97 -9.56
C ILE A 91 15.50 6.15 -9.40
N HIS A 92 14.50 6.40 -10.24
CA HIS A 92 13.22 5.69 -10.22
C HIS A 92 13.43 4.19 -10.47
N ALA A 93 14.27 3.82 -11.44
CA ALA A 93 14.64 2.42 -11.69
C ALA A 93 15.30 1.76 -10.47
N LYS A 94 16.19 2.46 -9.77
CA LYS A 94 16.80 1.97 -8.51
C LYS A 94 15.76 1.80 -7.41
N ILE A 95 14.79 2.72 -7.27
CA ILE A 95 13.71 2.58 -6.29
C ILE A 95 12.88 1.33 -6.60
N ASN A 96 12.45 1.15 -7.85
CA ASN A 96 11.69 -0.03 -8.28
C ASN A 96 12.47 -1.32 -8.04
N GLN A 97 13.78 -1.33 -8.33
CA GLN A 97 14.65 -2.47 -8.04
C GLN A 97 14.64 -2.83 -6.55
N ARG A 98 14.65 -1.85 -5.64
CA ARG A 98 14.54 -2.09 -4.19
C ARG A 98 13.15 -2.55 -3.77
N LEU A 99 12.08 -1.97 -4.33
CA LEU A 99 10.70 -2.40 -4.06
C LEU A 99 10.46 -3.85 -4.49
N TYR A 100 10.96 -4.25 -5.66
CA TYR A 100 10.86 -5.63 -6.14
C TYR A 100 11.74 -6.60 -5.36
N PHE A 101 12.98 -6.20 -5.00
CA PHE A 101 13.81 -7.00 -4.11
C PHE A 101 13.11 -7.24 -2.77
N ASP A 102 12.49 -6.20 -2.22
CA ASP A 102 11.74 -6.27 -0.98
C ASP A 102 10.53 -7.21 -1.07
N SER A 103 9.68 -7.07 -2.10
CA SER A 103 8.50 -7.94 -2.28
C SER A 103 8.85 -9.40 -2.62
N ASN A 104 9.88 -9.61 -3.44
CA ASN A 104 10.12 -10.91 -4.06
C ASN A 104 11.18 -11.73 -3.33
N VAL A 105 12.07 -11.09 -2.57
CA VAL A 105 13.22 -11.75 -1.94
C VAL A 105 13.24 -11.50 -0.44
N PHE A 106 13.35 -10.24 -0.01
CA PHE A 106 13.59 -9.91 1.40
C PHE A 106 12.40 -10.25 2.28
N TYR A 107 11.22 -9.70 2.00
CA TYR A 107 10.02 -9.91 2.80
C TYR A 107 9.63 -11.39 2.87
N LYS A 108 9.71 -12.11 1.75
CA LYS A 108 9.44 -13.55 1.69
C LYS A 108 10.39 -14.40 2.54
N ARG A 109 11.61 -13.94 2.82
CA ARG A 109 12.57 -14.65 3.66
C ARG A 109 12.39 -14.38 5.15
N ILE A 110 11.84 -13.22 5.52
CA ILE A 110 11.66 -12.81 6.92
C ILE A 110 10.32 -13.27 7.46
N CYS A 111 9.26 -13.19 6.67
CA CYS A 111 7.90 -13.56 7.08
C CYS A 111 7.59 -15.04 6.83
N ARG A 112 8.60 -15.91 6.94
CA ARG A 112 8.43 -17.37 6.94
C ARG A 112 7.97 -17.87 8.29
#